data_AF-A0A946XXN6-F1
#
_entry.id   AF-A0A946XXN6-F1
#
_cell.length_a   1.000
_cell.length_b   1.000
_cell.length_c   1.000
_cell.angle_alpha   90.00
_cell.angle_beta   90.00
_cell.angle_gamma   90.00
#
_symmetry.space_group_name_H-M   'P 1'
#
loop_
_entity.id
_entity.type
_entity.pdbx_description
1 polymer ?
#
loop_
_entity_poly.entity_id
_entity_poly.type
_entity_poly.pdbx_seq_one_letter_code
_entity_poly.pdbx_strand_id
1 'polypeptide(L)'
;MKAFELHSDFAPAGDQPEAIARLIEGLENGLASQTLLGVTGSGKTFTIANVIQAVQRPTLVMAPNKTLAAQLYGEFKEFFPKNAVEYFVSYYDYYQPEAYVPSSDTYIEKDASVNEHIEQMRLSATKALLERPDTIIVATVSAIYGLGDPTQYLSMVLHLSQGDTIDQRVILRRLAEMQYSRNDFELRRGTYRVRGDIIDIFPGDEEAQAIRIELFDEEVDSIRVLDPLTGEILGKKPRITIYPKSHYVTPRQVVLDAVETISAELKERLELLRDQQRLVEAQRLEQRTRYDLEMMLELGYCNGIENYSRHLTGRGAGEAPPTLFDYLPEQSLVVLDESHVMVPQLGAMYKGDRSRKENLVTYGFRLPSALDNRPLKFEEWEARAPQMIFCSATPRPYELERSGGDIIEQVVRPTGLVDPAVEVRPVGDQVDDLLSEISKRTALGDRILVTTLTKRMAENLTEYLADHGVRVRYL
;
A
#
# COMPACT_ATOMS: atom_id res chain seq x y z
N MET A 1 -20.97 -1.67 -17.10
CA MET A 1 -20.02 -1.62 -15.96
C MET A 1 -20.55 -2.58 -14.90
N LYS A 2 -19.68 -3.29 -14.18
CA LYS A 2 -20.12 -4.13 -13.06
C LYS A 2 -20.42 -3.22 -11.86
N ALA A 3 -21.49 -3.52 -11.14
CA ALA A 3 -21.89 -2.82 -9.92
C ALA A 3 -21.35 -3.57 -8.70
N PHE A 4 -21.16 -2.89 -7.57
CA PHE A 4 -20.97 -3.57 -6.29
C PHE A 4 -22.20 -4.43 -5.98
N GLU A 5 -21.94 -5.65 -5.50
CA GLU A 5 -22.94 -6.62 -5.05
C GLU A 5 -22.58 -7.12 -3.65
N LEU A 6 -23.17 -6.52 -2.62
CA LEU A 6 -23.03 -6.91 -1.22
C LEU A 6 -23.73 -8.25 -0.97
N HIS A 7 -22.96 -9.21 -0.48
CA HIS A 7 -23.41 -10.52 -0.02
C HIS A 7 -23.32 -10.61 1.51
N SER A 8 -24.42 -10.92 2.17
CA SER A 8 -24.48 -11.12 3.62
C SER A 8 -25.69 -11.97 3.99
N ASP A 9 -25.55 -12.81 5.03
CA ASP A 9 -26.64 -13.60 5.61
C ASP A 9 -27.48 -12.80 6.62
N PHE A 10 -27.06 -11.57 6.95
CA PHE A 10 -27.69 -10.71 7.95
C PHE A 10 -27.96 -9.31 7.39
N ALA A 11 -29.03 -8.68 7.88
CA ALA A 11 -29.41 -7.32 7.53
C ALA A 11 -28.87 -6.30 8.56
N PRO A 12 -28.72 -5.01 8.20
CA PRO A 12 -28.35 -3.96 9.15
C PRO A 12 -29.26 -3.94 10.39
N ALA A 13 -28.66 -3.87 11.58
CA ALA A 13 -29.37 -3.92 12.86
C ALA A 13 -28.75 -2.97 13.89
N GLY A 14 -29.46 -2.72 15.00
CA GLY A 14 -29.05 -1.70 15.98
C GLY A 14 -29.07 -0.31 15.34
N ASP A 15 -27.99 0.46 15.52
CA ASP A 15 -27.86 1.81 14.95
C ASP A 15 -27.40 1.81 13.49
N GLN A 16 -27.03 0.65 12.93
CA GLN A 16 -26.48 0.56 11.57
C GLN A 16 -27.41 1.16 10.49
N PRO A 17 -28.75 0.93 10.49
CA PRO A 17 -29.62 1.48 9.45
C PRO A 17 -29.59 3.02 9.39
N GLU A 18 -29.62 3.67 10.55
CA GLU A 18 -29.58 5.14 10.64
C GLU A 18 -28.19 5.67 10.26
N ALA A 19 -27.13 5.02 10.74
CA ALA A 19 -25.76 5.40 10.39
C ALA A 19 -25.49 5.30 8.89
N ILE A 20 -25.96 4.21 8.25
CA ILE A 20 -25.87 4.02 6.79
C ILE A 20 -26.62 5.13 6.06
N ALA A 21 -27.87 5.42 6.45
CA ALA A 21 -28.68 6.43 5.79
C ALA A 21 -28.05 7.83 5.87
N ARG A 22 -27.56 8.23 7.06
CA ARG A 22 -26.90 9.53 7.26
C ARG A 22 -25.60 9.65 6.46
N LEU A 23 -24.78 8.58 6.42
CA LEU A 23 -23.54 8.58 5.64
C LEU A 23 -23.82 8.75 4.14
N ILE A 24 -24.82 8.04 3.62
CA ILE A 24 -25.24 8.14 2.22
C ILE A 24 -25.73 9.56 1.92
N GLU A 25 -26.65 10.08 2.73
CA GLU A 25 -27.18 11.44 2.58
C GLU A 25 -26.06 12.49 2.59
N GLY A 26 -25.10 12.38 3.51
CA GLY A 26 -23.96 13.29 3.57
C GLY A 26 -23.07 13.22 2.31
N LEU A 27 -22.87 12.02 1.76
CA LEU A 27 -22.11 11.86 0.51
C LEU A 27 -22.85 12.47 -0.69
N GLU A 28 -24.15 12.24 -0.80
CA GLU A 28 -25.02 12.78 -1.86
C GLU A 28 -25.16 14.30 -1.78
N ASN A 29 -25.19 14.87 -0.58
CA ASN A 29 -25.17 16.30 -0.32
C ASN A 29 -23.80 16.97 -0.58
N GLY A 30 -22.78 16.18 -0.94
CA GLY A 30 -21.46 16.68 -1.29
C GLY A 30 -20.58 17.04 -0.10
N LEU A 31 -20.84 16.49 1.09
CA LEU A 31 -19.96 16.70 2.25
C LEU A 31 -18.57 16.13 1.97
N ALA A 32 -17.54 16.96 2.09
CA ALA A 32 -16.16 16.56 1.85
C ALA A 32 -15.67 15.51 2.86
N SER A 33 -16.20 15.51 4.08
CA SER A 33 -15.79 14.62 5.15
C SER A 33 -16.92 14.34 6.12
N GLN A 34 -16.96 13.11 6.64
CA GLN A 34 -17.93 12.66 7.65
C GLN A 34 -17.24 11.78 8.69
N THR A 35 -17.76 11.76 9.92
CA THR A 35 -17.22 10.91 11.00
C THR A 35 -18.28 9.93 11.51
N LEU A 36 -17.96 8.63 11.38
CA LEU A 36 -18.68 7.53 12.01
C LEU A 36 -18.04 7.23 13.37
N LEU A 37 -18.70 7.62 14.46
CA LEU A 37 -18.36 7.23 15.82
C LEU A 37 -18.95 5.84 16.10
N GLY A 38 -18.17 4.81 15.79
CA GLY A 38 -18.57 3.41 15.95
C GLY A 38 -17.80 2.72 17.07
N VAL A 39 -18.51 2.17 18.06
CA VAL A 39 -17.86 1.38 19.13
C VAL A 39 -17.36 0.03 18.61
N THR A 40 -16.36 -0.55 19.27
CA THR A 40 -15.86 -1.88 18.92
C THR A 40 -16.98 -2.92 18.99
N GLY A 41 -17.10 -3.72 17.93
CA GLY A 41 -18.14 -4.75 17.81
C GLY A 41 -19.50 -4.25 17.34
N SER A 42 -19.65 -2.96 16.98
CA SER A 42 -20.89 -2.46 16.38
C SER A 42 -21.04 -2.78 14.88
N GLY A 43 -20.01 -3.37 14.26
CA GLY A 43 -20.04 -3.76 12.85
C GLY A 43 -19.73 -2.63 11.87
N LYS A 44 -18.74 -1.78 12.19
CA LYS A 44 -18.29 -0.65 11.34
C LYS A 44 -18.04 -1.08 9.88
N THR A 45 -17.33 -2.19 9.66
CA THR A 45 -17.05 -2.69 8.30
C THR A 45 -18.33 -2.97 7.51
N PHE A 46 -19.33 -3.59 8.14
CA PHE A 46 -20.60 -3.89 7.49
C PHE A 46 -21.41 -2.63 7.16
N THR A 47 -21.40 -1.64 8.05
CA THR A 47 -21.95 -0.29 7.78
C THR A 47 -21.30 0.32 6.53
N ILE A 48 -19.97 0.33 6.47
CA ILE A 48 -19.23 0.85 5.31
C ILE A 48 -19.51 0.03 4.04
N ALA A 49 -19.62 -1.29 4.13
CA ALA A 49 -19.98 -2.13 2.99
C ALA A 49 -21.37 -1.76 2.42
N ASN A 50 -22.35 -1.51 3.28
CA ASN A 50 -23.67 -1.02 2.84
C ASN A 50 -23.59 0.37 2.19
N VAL A 51 -22.76 1.26 2.71
CA VAL A 51 -22.52 2.58 2.09
C VAL A 51 -21.90 2.41 0.70
N ILE A 52 -20.85 1.60 0.55
CA ILE A 52 -20.20 1.31 -0.75
C ILE A 52 -21.21 0.73 -1.75
N GLN A 53 -22.03 -0.23 -1.32
CA GLN A 53 -23.10 -0.82 -2.12
C GLN A 53 -24.12 0.23 -2.58
N ALA A 54 -24.46 1.21 -1.75
CA ALA A 54 -25.43 2.23 -2.11
C ALA A 54 -24.84 3.25 -3.08
N VAL A 55 -23.63 3.77 -2.80
CA VAL A 55 -23.04 4.87 -3.58
C VAL A 55 -22.35 4.44 -4.87
N GLN A 56 -21.98 3.15 -4.99
CA GLN A 56 -21.40 2.58 -6.21
C GLN A 56 -20.10 3.28 -6.68
N ARG A 57 -19.21 3.60 -5.73
CA ARG A 57 -17.95 4.32 -5.99
C ARG A 57 -16.73 3.47 -5.67
N PRO A 58 -15.66 3.54 -6.49
CA PRO A 58 -14.37 2.96 -6.11
C PRO A 58 -13.96 3.47 -4.73
N THR A 59 -13.54 2.57 -3.85
CA THR A 59 -13.29 2.92 -2.45
C THR A 59 -11.91 2.49 -2.00
N LEU A 60 -11.14 3.43 -1.43
CA LEU A 60 -9.88 3.16 -0.75
C LEU A 60 -10.14 3.11 0.76
N VAL A 61 -10.01 1.94 1.36
CA VAL A 61 -10.08 1.73 2.80
C VAL A 61 -8.67 1.70 3.36
N MET A 62 -8.34 2.65 4.23
CA MET A 62 -7.03 2.79 4.84
C MET A 62 -7.03 2.30 6.28
N ALA A 63 -6.05 1.47 6.63
CA ALA A 63 -5.85 0.93 7.97
C ALA A 63 -4.44 1.24 8.50
N PRO A 64 -4.28 1.46 9.82
CA PRO A 64 -3.01 1.90 10.41
C PRO A 64 -1.92 0.81 10.46
N ASN A 65 -2.28 -0.47 10.28
CA ASN A 65 -1.33 -1.58 10.33
C ASN A 65 -1.75 -2.74 9.40
N LYS A 66 -0.79 -3.63 9.08
CA LYS A 66 -0.98 -4.76 8.16
C LYS A 66 -1.99 -5.79 8.70
N THR A 67 -2.09 -5.98 10.01
CA THR A 67 -3.01 -6.96 10.62
C THR A 67 -4.46 -6.55 10.41
N LEU A 68 -4.79 -5.31 10.76
CA LEU A 68 -6.12 -4.75 10.55
C LEU A 68 -6.44 -4.65 9.05
N ALA A 69 -5.47 -4.25 8.22
CA ALA A 69 -5.65 -4.25 6.77
C ALA A 69 -6.00 -5.65 6.22
N ALA A 70 -5.34 -6.71 6.70
CA ALA A 70 -5.63 -8.08 6.29
C ALA A 70 -7.02 -8.55 6.76
N GLN A 71 -7.44 -8.15 7.98
CA GLN A 71 -8.78 -8.43 8.49
C GLN A 71 -9.86 -7.77 7.62
N LEU A 72 -9.74 -6.47 7.38
CA LEU A 72 -10.66 -5.72 6.52
C LEU A 72 -10.68 -6.27 5.10
N TYR A 73 -9.53 -6.65 4.55
CA TYR A 73 -9.45 -7.28 3.23
C TYR A 73 -10.25 -8.60 3.18
N GLY A 74 -10.11 -9.45 4.19
CA GLY A 74 -10.90 -10.68 4.32
C GLY A 74 -12.40 -10.40 4.43
N GLU A 75 -12.80 -9.48 5.31
CA GLU A 75 -14.19 -9.09 5.49
C GLU A 75 -14.80 -8.53 4.20
N PHE A 76 -14.11 -7.62 3.49
CA PHE A 76 -14.59 -7.08 2.22
C PHE A 76 -14.63 -8.13 1.11
N LYS A 77 -13.69 -9.10 1.09
CA LYS A 77 -13.74 -10.23 0.14
C LYS A 77 -14.98 -11.11 0.36
N GLU A 78 -15.35 -11.36 1.62
CA GLU A 78 -16.57 -12.09 1.97
C GLU A 78 -17.83 -11.29 1.61
N PHE A 79 -17.84 -9.98 1.85
CA PHE A 79 -18.95 -9.10 1.51
C PHE A 79 -19.11 -8.87 0.00
N PHE A 80 -18.03 -8.84 -0.77
CA PHE A 80 -18.06 -8.54 -2.21
C PHE A 80 -17.33 -9.58 -3.06
N PRO A 81 -17.76 -10.86 -3.04
CA PRO A 81 -17.06 -11.97 -3.69
C PRO A 81 -17.02 -11.87 -5.22
N LYS A 82 -17.84 -11.01 -5.83
CA LYS A 82 -17.91 -10.80 -7.29
C LYS A 82 -17.25 -9.51 -7.77
N ASN A 83 -16.80 -8.66 -6.85
CA ASN A 83 -16.17 -7.37 -7.16
C ASN A 83 -14.65 -7.43 -6.96
N ALA A 84 -13.95 -6.38 -7.40
CA ALA A 84 -12.50 -6.31 -7.25
C ALA A 84 -12.13 -5.79 -5.85
N VAL A 85 -11.98 -6.70 -4.90
CA VAL A 85 -11.41 -6.39 -3.58
C VAL A 85 -9.93 -6.69 -3.62
N GLU A 86 -9.12 -5.65 -3.43
CA GLU A 86 -7.67 -5.67 -3.67
C GLU A 86 -6.91 -5.22 -2.41
N TYR A 87 -5.63 -5.60 -2.34
CA TYR A 87 -4.80 -5.38 -1.16
C TYR A 87 -3.53 -4.60 -1.49
N PHE A 88 -3.30 -3.48 -0.79
CA PHE A 88 -2.20 -2.56 -1.09
C PHE A 88 -1.41 -2.16 0.15
N VAL A 89 -0.43 -2.99 0.51
CA VAL A 89 0.48 -2.74 1.64
C VAL A 89 1.93 -2.78 1.20
N SER A 90 2.86 -2.44 2.10
CA SER A 90 4.28 -2.63 1.83
C SER A 90 4.56 -4.10 1.48
N TYR A 91 5.13 -4.32 0.30
CA TYR A 91 5.53 -5.62 -0.23
C TYR A 91 6.85 -6.13 0.37
N TYR A 92 7.42 -5.42 1.34
CA TYR A 92 8.58 -5.89 2.07
C TYR A 92 8.16 -6.72 3.28
N ASP A 93 8.68 -7.95 3.38
CA ASP A 93 8.63 -8.78 4.59
C ASP A 93 9.65 -8.27 5.61
N TYR A 94 10.82 -7.88 5.12
CA TYR A 94 11.86 -7.20 5.88
C TYR A 94 12.34 -5.97 5.10
N TYR A 95 12.52 -4.85 5.80
CA TYR A 95 13.01 -3.62 5.18
C TYR A 95 13.91 -2.84 6.15
N GLN A 96 15.17 -2.72 5.80
CA GLN A 96 16.13 -1.83 6.41
C GLN A 96 16.40 -0.67 5.44
N PRO A 97 16.02 0.57 5.79
CA PRO A 97 16.29 1.70 4.92
C PRO A 97 17.78 2.02 4.89
N GLU A 98 18.23 2.57 3.76
CA GLU A 98 19.51 3.26 3.69
C GLU A 98 19.56 4.40 4.72
N ALA A 99 20.63 4.44 5.52
CA ALA A 99 20.82 5.47 6.53
C ALA A 99 22.31 5.73 6.79
N TYR A 100 22.62 6.92 7.32
CA TYR A 100 23.95 7.26 7.81
C TYR A 100 23.81 7.86 9.21
N VAL A 101 24.62 7.32 10.15
CA VAL A 101 24.64 7.72 11.55
C VAL A 101 25.92 8.51 11.81
N PRO A 102 25.86 9.87 11.87
CA PRO A 102 27.07 10.69 11.95
C PRO A 102 27.86 10.49 13.25
N SER A 103 27.19 10.17 14.35
CA SER A 103 27.83 10.00 15.66
C SER A 103 28.78 8.79 15.74
N SER A 104 28.57 7.79 14.88
CA SER A 104 29.38 6.57 14.83
C SER A 104 30.06 6.35 13.48
N ASP A 105 29.99 7.34 12.57
CA ASP A 105 30.47 7.25 11.17
C ASP A 105 30.04 5.94 10.49
N THR A 106 28.79 5.54 10.71
CA THR A 106 28.29 4.24 10.24
C THR A 106 27.31 4.45 9.09
N TYR A 107 27.67 3.90 7.93
CA TYR A 107 26.76 3.75 6.80
C TYR A 107 26.02 2.42 6.91
N ILE A 108 24.69 2.49 6.80
CA ILE A 108 23.80 1.35 6.84
C ILE A 108 23.24 1.17 5.43
N GLU A 109 23.63 0.07 4.79
CA GLU A 109 23.13 -0.30 3.48
C GLU A 109 21.63 -0.63 3.52
N LYS A 110 20.96 -0.36 2.40
CA LYS A 110 19.60 -0.80 2.17
C LYS A 110 19.62 -2.33 2.05
N ASP A 111 18.84 -2.98 2.88
CA ASP A 111 18.61 -4.42 2.80
C ASP A 111 17.12 -4.69 2.91
N ALA A 112 16.59 -5.55 2.04
CA ALA A 112 15.16 -5.75 1.94
C ALA A 112 14.82 -7.11 1.34
N SER A 113 13.76 -7.72 1.87
CA SER A 113 13.16 -8.94 1.32
C SER A 113 11.78 -8.61 0.76
N VAL A 114 11.61 -8.82 -0.53
CA VAL A 114 10.34 -8.61 -1.24
C VAL A 114 9.48 -9.86 -1.16
N ASN A 115 8.21 -9.66 -0.84
CA ASN A 115 7.16 -10.66 -0.92
C ASN A 115 6.48 -10.56 -2.30
N GLU A 116 6.79 -11.50 -3.19
CA GLU A 116 6.27 -11.52 -4.56
C GLU A 116 4.74 -11.57 -4.62
N HIS A 117 4.08 -12.19 -3.64
CA HIS A 117 2.63 -12.27 -3.60
C HIS A 117 2.01 -10.91 -3.27
N ILE A 118 2.57 -10.16 -2.31
CA ILE A 118 2.11 -8.80 -2.01
C ILE A 118 2.43 -7.84 -3.16
N GLU A 119 3.59 -7.98 -3.82
CA GLU A 119 3.91 -7.21 -5.02
C GLU A 119 2.86 -7.42 -6.12
N GLN A 120 2.47 -8.67 -6.37
CA GLN A 120 1.37 -8.96 -7.28
C GLN A 120 0.06 -8.31 -6.84
N MET A 121 -0.35 -8.46 -5.57
CA MET A 121 -1.58 -7.85 -5.08
C MET A 121 -1.59 -6.33 -5.29
N ARG A 122 -0.44 -5.67 -5.18
CA ARG A 122 -0.32 -4.23 -5.47
C ARG A 122 -0.50 -3.91 -6.95
N LEU A 123 0.08 -4.72 -7.84
CA LEU A 123 -0.10 -4.55 -9.30
C LEU A 123 -1.56 -4.76 -9.67
N SER A 124 -2.19 -5.82 -9.12
CA SER A 124 -3.62 -6.11 -9.25
C SER A 124 -4.48 -4.93 -8.79
N ALA A 125 -4.17 -4.34 -7.63
CA ALA A 125 -4.89 -3.18 -7.11
C ALA A 125 -4.85 -1.97 -8.07
N THR A 126 -3.67 -1.62 -8.57
CA THR A 126 -3.55 -0.50 -9.52
C THR A 126 -4.22 -0.79 -10.86
N LYS A 127 -4.16 -2.03 -11.34
CA LYS A 127 -4.89 -2.45 -12.54
C LYS A 127 -6.40 -2.37 -12.34
N ALA A 128 -6.91 -2.85 -11.20
CA ALA A 128 -8.33 -2.84 -10.90
C ALA A 128 -8.91 -1.42 -10.89
N LEU A 129 -8.21 -0.43 -10.32
CA LEU A 129 -8.64 0.98 -10.38
C LEU A 129 -8.77 1.51 -11.82
N LEU A 130 -7.91 1.05 -12.72
CA LEU A 130 -7.87 1.50 -14.11
C LEU A 130 -8.92 0.78 -14.98
N GLU A 131 -9.24 -0.48 -14.69
CA GLU A 131 -10.13 -1.29 -15.50
C GLU A 131 -11.57 -1.35 -14.98
N ARG A 132 -11.79 -1.12 -13.68
CA ARG A 132 -13.04 -1.47 -13.00
C ARG A 132 -13.53 -0.39 -12.02
N PRO A 133 -14.78 0.10 -12.16
CA PRO A 133 -15.37 1.01 -11.19
C PRO A 133 -15.81 0.31 -9.90
N ASP A 134 -15.98 -1.01 -9.92
CA ASP A 134 -16.36 -1.84 -8.76
C ASP A 134 -15.14 -2.34 -7.97
N THR A 135 -14.26 -1.41 -7.59
CA THR A 135 -12.98 -1.69 -6.94
C THR A 135 -12.94 -1.18 -5.50
N ILE A 136 -12.63 -2.04 -4.54
CA ILE A 136 -12.28 -1.69 -3.16
C ILE A 136 -10.80 -2.03 -2.95
N ILE A 137 -9.99 -1.05 -2.56
CA ILE A 137 -8.61 -1.32 -2.14
C ILE A 137 -8.52 -1.18 -0.64
N VAL A 138 -8.02 -2.21 0.04
CA VAL A 138 -7.61 -2.10 1.44
C VAL A 138 -6.11 -1.82 1.50
N ALA A 139 -5.72 -0.68 2.05
CA ALA A 139 -4.36 -0.18 2.05
C ALA A 139 -3.87 0.24 3.44
N THR A 140 -2.54 0.28 3.59
CA THR A 140 -1.88 0.97 4.72
C THR A 140 -1.37 2.33 4.26
N VAL A 141 -0.58 3.02 5.10
CA VAL A 141 0.19 4.22 4.69
C VAL A 141 1.06 4.01 3.45
N SER A 142 1.28 2.77 2.99
CA SER A 142 1.91 2.53 1.69
C SER A 142 1.20 3.25 0.52
N ALA A 143 -0.08 3.60 0.64
CA ALA A 143 -0.81 4.35 -0.39
C ALA A 143 -0.28 5.77 -0.62
N ILE A 144 0.39 6.38 0.37
CA ILE A 144 0.97 7.73 0.27
C ILE A 144 2.45 7.72 -0.12
N TYR A 145 3.05 6.55 -0.39
CA TYR A 145 4.42 6.43 -0.87
C TYR A 145 4.48 6.46 -2.39
N GLY A 146 5.64 6.88 -2.91
CA GLY A 146 5.88 7.06 -4.33
C GLY A 146 5.66 5.78 -5.15
N LEU A 147 4.92 5.92 -6.24
CA LEU A 147 4.74 4.98 -7.35
C LEU A 147 5.23 5.65 -8.63
N GLY A 148 5.39 4.87 -9.71
CA GLY A 148 5.57 5.46 -11.03
C GLY A 148 4.33 6.23 -11.46
N ASP A 149 4.55 7.20 -12.35
CA ASP A 149 3.49 8.02 -12.90
C ASP A 149 2.44 7.15 -13.62
N PRO A 150 1.15 7.31 -13.32
CA PRO A 150 0.10 6.48 -13.91
C PRO A 150 0.05 6.60 -15.44
N THR A 151 0.34 7.79 -16.00
CA THR A 151 0.35 8.01 -17.45
C THR A 151 1.52 7.28 -18.09
N GLN A 152 2.71 7.36 -17.49
CA GLN A 152 3.88 6.62 -17.95
C GLN A 152 3.67 5.10 -17.83
N TYR A 153 3.13 4.63 -16.69
CA TYR A 153 2.82 3.22 -16.47
C TYR A 153 1.83 2.69 -17.51
N LEU A 154 0.76 3.44 -17.79
CA LEU A 154 -0.22 3.09 -18.82
C LEU A 154 0.37 3.15 -20.23
N SER A 155 1.29 4.07 -20.52
CA SER A 155 1.94 4.14 -21.84
C SER A 155 2.82 2.92 -22.15
N MET A 156 3.16 2.12 -21.13
CA MET A 156 4.03 0.95 -21.24
C MET A 156 3.27 -0.36 -21.46
N VAL A 157 1.95 -0.38 -21.28
CA VAL A 157 1.16 -1.61 -21.45
C VAL A 157 1.30 -2.19 -22.85
N LEU A 158 1.13 -3.50 -22.96
CA LEU A 158 1.09 -4.24 -24.22
C LEU A 158 -0.33 -4.72 -24.47
N HIS A 159 -0.97 -4.18 -25.50
CA HIS A 159 -2.27 -4.62 -25.98
C HIS A 159 -2.08 -5.59 -27.15
N LEU A 160 -2.80 -6.72 -27.10
CA LEU A 160 -2.84 -7.69 -28.18
C LEU A 160 -4.27 -8.15 -28.40
N SER A 161 -4.69 -8.19 -29.65
CA SER A 161 -5.96 -8.75 -30.11
C SER A 161 -5.69 -9.84 -31.13
N GLN A 162 -6.60 -10.82 -31.20
CA GLN A 162 -6.58 -11.80 -32.27
C GLN A 162 -6.72 -11.10 -33.63
N GLY A 163 -5.84 -11.44 -34.58
CA GLY A 163 -5.75 -10.82 -35.90
C GLY A 163 -4.84 -9.59 -35.98
N ASP A 164 -4.21 -9.17 -34.87
CA ASP A 164 -3.24 -8.07 -34.92
C ASP A 164 -2.01 -8.47 -35.73
N THR A 165 -1.59 -7.61 -36.66
CA THR A 165 -0.33 -7.78 -37.40
C THR A 165 0.84 -7.24 -36.58
N ILE A 166 1.61 -8.13 -35.95
CA ILE A 166 2.73 -7.79 -35.09
C ILE A 166 3.83 -8.86 -35.13
N ASP A 167 5.07 -8.43 -35.36
CA ASP A 167 6.24 -9.31 -35.35
C ASP A 167 6.57 -9.78 -33.93
N GLN A 168 6.99 -11.05 -33.81
CA GLN A 168 7.37 -11.66 -32.54
C GLN A 168 8.40 -10.82 -31.78
N ARG A 169 9.42 -10.29 -32.44
CA ARG A 169 10.51 -9.53 -31.78
C ARG A 169 10.00 -8.22 -31.20
N VAL A 170 8.93 -7.64 -31.74
CA VAL A 170 8.29 -6.45 -31.18
C VAL A 170 7.63 -6.79 -29.84
N ILE A 171 6.89 -7.89 -29.77
CA ILE A 171 6.30 -8.38 -28.52
C ILE A 171 7.39 -8.63 -27.46
N LEU A 172 8.46 -9.34 -27.84
CA LEU A 172 9.56 -9.68 -26.92
C LEU A 172 10.29 -8.44 -26.41
N ARG A 173 10.55 -7.46 -27.29
CA ARG A 173 11.16 -6.19 -26.90
C ARG A 173 10.28 -5.44 -25.92
N ARG A 174 8.97 -5.37 -26.18
CA ARG A 174 8.01 -4.69 -25.32
C ARG A 174 7.91 -5.35 -23.93
N LEU A 175 7.96 -6.68 -23.87
CA LEU A 175 8.01 -7.42 -22.60
C LEU A 175 9.28 -7.09 -21.80
N ALA A 176 10.43 -7.04 -22.46
CA ALA A 176 11.69 -6.66 -21.81
C ALA A 176 11.66 -5.20 -21.31
N GLU A 177 11.12 -4.27 -22.09
CA GLU A 177 10.89 -2.88 -21.68
C GLU A 177 9.95 -2.76 -20.47
N MET A 178 8.96 -3.66 -20.37
CA MET A 178 8.07 -3.82 -19.22
C MET A 178 8.70 -4.58 -18.04
N GLN A 179 10.02 -4.84 -18.08
CA GLN A 179 10.80 -5.57 -17.07
C GLN A 179 10.42 -7.05 -16.86
N TYR A 180 9.80 -7.68 -17.86
CA TYR A 180 9.66 -9.14 -17.84
C TYR A 180 10.98 -9.81 -18.21
N SER A 181 11.32 -10.90 -17.53
CA SER A 181 12.51 -11.69 -17.85
C SER A 181 12.16 -12.92 -18.67
N ARG A 182 13.04 -13.28 -19.62
CA ARG A 182 12.91 -14.52 -20.37
C ARG A 182 13.38 -15.70 -19.51
N ASN A 183 12.54 -16.73 -19.38
CA ASN A 183 12.89 -18.00 -18.74
C ASN A 183 12.27 -19.17 -19.50
N ASP A 184 13.06 -19.81 -20.36
CA ASP A 184 12.55 -20.89 -21.23
C ASP A 184 12.22 -22.19 -20.48
N PHE A 185 12.77 -22.36 -19.28
CA PHE A 185 12.60 -23.56 -18.44
C PHE A 185 11.36 -23.47 -17.55
N GLU A 186 11.24 -22.39 -16.80
CA GLU A 186 10.22 -22.23 -15.77
C GLU A 186 9.41 -20.95 -15.99
N LEU A 187 8.10 -21.10 -16.12
CA LEU A 187 7.18 -19.99 -16.30
C LEU A 187 6.72 -19.48 -14.93
N ARG A 188 7.47 -18.52 -14.38
CA ARG A 188 7.13 -17.81 -13.13
C ARG A 188 6.47 -16.47 -13.42
N ARG A 189 5.79 -15.91 -12.42
CA ARG A 189 5.20 -14.58 -12.47
C ARG A 189 6.24 -13.52 -12.91
N GLY A 190 5.86 -12.64 -13.82
CA GLY A 190 6.76 -11.62 -14.37
C GLY A 190 7.84 -12.19 -15.30
N THR A 191 7.62 -13.38 -15.87
CA THR A 191 8.50 -13.99 -16.87
C THR A 191 7.73 -14.40 -18.13
N TYR A 192 8.47 -14.63 -19.21
CA TYR A 192 7.94 -15.21 -20.44
C TYR A 192 8.89 -16.26 -21.02
N ARG A 193 8.37 -17.15 -21.86
CA ARG A 193 9.15 -18.13 -22.64
C ARG A 193 8.68 -18.18 -24.08
N VAL A 194 9.58 -18.59 -24.97
CA VAL A 194 9.32 -18.66 -26.41
C VAL A 194 9.59 -20.07 -26.93
N ARG A 195 8.63 -20.65 -27.65
CA ARG A 195 8.73 -21.99 -28.26
C ARG A 195 8.20 -21.93 -29.69
N GLY A 196 9.09 -21.67 -30.64
CA GLY A 196 8.69 -21.40 -32.03
C GLY A 196 7.83 -20.14 -32.09
N ASP A 197 6.60 -20.28 -32.61
CA ASP A 197 5.64 -19.18 -32.76
C ASP A 197 4.76 -18.97 -31.52
N ILE A 198 5.03 -19.72 -30.44
CA ILE A 198 4.30 -19.66 -29.19
C ILE A 198 5.07 -18.82 -28.16
N ILE A 199 4.40 -17.81 -27.61
CA ILE A 199 4.89 -17.00 -26.49
C ILE A 199 3.99 -17.26 -25.29
N ASP A 200 4.53 -17.88 -24.23
CA ASP A 200 3.84 -17.97 -22.94
C ASP A 200 4.33 -16.86 -22.04
N ILE A 201 3.41 -16.11 -21.43
CA ILE A 201 3.70 -14.97 -20.56
C ILE A 201 2.92 -15.18 -19.28
N PHE A 202 3.58 -15.02 -18.12
CA PHE A 202 2.90 -14.99 -16.84
C PHE A 202 2.89 -13.55 -16.30
N PRO A 203 1.75 -12.83 -16.43
CA PRO A 203 1.66 -11.43 -16.02
C PRO A 203 2.03 -11.20 -14.55
N GLY A 204 2.64 -10.05 -14.25
CA GLY A 204 3.03 -9.67 -12.89
C GLY A 204 1.84 -9.54 -11.93
N ASP A 205 0.68 -9.15 -12.46
CA ASP A 205 -0.56 -8.86 -11.73
C ASP A 205 -1.49 -10.08 -11.57
N GLU A 206 -1.28 -11.18 -12.29
CA GLU A 206 -2.26 -12.29 -12.40
C GLU A 206 -2.05 -13.39 -11.37
N GLU A 207 -2.96 -13.62 -10.41
CA GLU A 207 -2.74 -14.56 -9.30
C GLU A 207 -2.30 -15.98 -9.73
N ALA A 208 -3.00 -16.59 -10.70
CA ALA A 208 -2.83 -18.01 -11.03
C ALA A 208 -2.81 -18.33 -12.54
N GLN A 209 -2.99 -17.34 -13.41
CA GLN A 209 -3.19 -17.57 -14.84
C GLN A 209 -2.06 -16.98 -15.68
N ALA A 210 -1.58 -17.77 -16.64
CA ALA A 210 -0.68 -17.32 -17.68
C ALA A 210 -1.43 -17.17 -19.01
N ILE A 211 -0.81 -16.46 -19.95
CA ILE A 211 -1.33 -16.17 -21.27
C ILE A 211 -0.42 -16.83 -22.31
N ARG A 212 -1.01 -17.55 -23.25
CA ARG A 212 -0.34 -18.05 -24.46
C ARG A 212 -0.79 -17.23 -25.66
N ILE A 213 0.19 -16.71 -26.39
CA ILE A 213 0.01 -16.06 -27.68
C ILE A 213 0.59 -17.00 -28.72
N GLU A 214 -0.23 -17.43 -29.67
CA GLU A 214 0.17 -18.20 -30.83
C GLU A 214 0.20 -17.25 -32.03
N LEU A 215 1.36 -17.15 -32.68
CA LEU A 215 1.54 -16.37 -33.90
C LEU A 215 1.46 -17.28 -35.13
N PHE A 216 1.01 -16.72 -36.25
CA PHE A 216 1.13 -17.32 -37.57
C PHE A 216 1.74 -16.26 -38.50
N ASP A 217 2.99 -16.46 -38.91
CA ASP A 217 3.83 -15.44 -39.55
C ASP A 217 3.91 -14.15 -38.70
N GLU A 218 3.31 -13.05 -39.17
CA GLU A 218 3.27 -11.75 -38.48
C GLU A 218 1.87 -11.46 -37.90
N GLU A 219 1.02 -12.45 -37.68
CA GLU A 219 -0.34 -12.29 -37.17
C GLU A 219 -0.56 -13.04 -35.85
N VAL A 220 -1.30 -12.41 -34.92
CA VAL A 220 -1.78 -13.08 -33.70
C VAL A 220 -2.93 -14.03 -34.05
N ASP A 221 -2.62 -15.32 -34.23
CA ASP A 221 -3.61 -16.35 -34.56
C ASP A 221 -4.54 -16.65 -33.38
N SER A 222 -4.01 -16.83 -32.17
CA SER A 222 -4.85 -17.08 -31.00
C SER A 222 -4.24 -16.62 -29.67
N ILE A 223 -5.11 -16.19 -28.76
CA ILE A 223 -4.77 -15.83 -27.38
C ILE A 223 -5.52 -16.77 -26.44
N ARG A 224 -4.78 -17.48 -25.59
CA ARG A 224 -5.31 -18.51 -24.68
C ARG A 224 -4.88 -18.24 -23.25
N VAL A 225 -5.73 -18.62 -22.31
CA VAL A 225 -5.41 -18.64 -20.88
C VAL A 225 -4.95 -20.05 -20.52
N LEU A 226 -3.88 -20.17 -19.75
CA LEU A 226 -3.35 -21.46 -19.31
C LEU A 226 -2.94 -21.47 -17.84
N ASP A 227 -2.96 -22.66 -17.26
CA ASP A 227 -2.36 -22.92 -15.97
C ASP A 227 -0.82 -22.95 -16.12
N PRO A 228 -0.07 -22.06 -15.42
CA PRO A 228 1.39 -21.94 -15.60
C PRO A 228 2.17 -23.18 -15.13
N LEU A 229 1.59 -24.00 -14.27
CA LEU A 229 2.20 -25.21 -13.71
C LEU A 229 1.95 -26.43 -14.62
N THR A 230 0.71 -26.66 -15.06
CA THR A 230 0.33 -27.85 -15.84
C THR A 230 0.40 -27.61 -17.35
N GLY A 231 0.28 -26.37 -17.80
CA GLY A 231 0.14 -26.00 -19.21
C GLY A 231 -1.25 -26.26 -19.80
N GLU A 232 -2.23 -26.64 -18.97
CA GLU A 232 -3.61 -26.86 -19.39
C GLU A 232 -4.22 -25.55 -19.91
N ILE A 233 -4.94 -25.61 -21.04
CA ILE A 233 -5.65 -24.46 -21.60
C ILE A 233 -6.99 -24.31 -20.88
N LEU A 234 -7.13 -23.22 -20.12
CA LEU A 234 -8.32 -22.89 -19.34
C LEU A 234 -9.39 -22.17 -20.19
N GLY A 235 -8.99 -21.53 -21.28
CA GLY A 235 -9.92 -20.83 -22.16
C GLY A 235 -9.24 -20.01 -23.25
N LYS A 236 -10.05 -19.32 -24.06
CA LYS A 236 -9.61 -18.39 -25.11
C LYS A 236 -10.08 -16.98 -24.79
N LYS A 237 -9.28 -15.97 -25.16
CA LYS A 237 -9.65 -14.55 -25.07
C LYS A 237 -9.47 -13.90 -26.45
N PRO A 238 -10.37 -13.00 -26.88
CA PRO A 238 -10.20 -12.28 -28.14
C PRO A 238 -9.14 -11.18 -28.05
N ARG A 239 -8.86 -10.67 -26.84
CA ARG A 239 -7.89 -9.62 -26.56
C ARG A 239 -7.29 -9.79 -25.16
N ILE A 240 -6.09 -9.26 -24.97
CA ILE A 240 -5.41 -9.20 -23.68
C ILE A 240 -4.63 -7.89 -23.55
N THR A 241 -4.55 -7.39 -22.32
CA THR A 241 -3.65 -6.31 -21.92
C THR A 241 -2.65 -6.88 -20.92
N ILE A 242 -1.36 -6.70 -21.18
CA ILE A 242 -0.28 -7.10 -20.29
C ILE A 242 0.30 -5.82 -19.69
N TYR A 243 0.30 -5.74 -18.36
CA TYR A 243 0.79 -4.61 -17.60
C TYR A 243 2.27 -4.77 -17.24
N PRO A 244 3.02 -3.68 -16.99
CA PRO A 244 4.40 -3.75 -16.53
C PRO A 244 4.56 -4.56 -15.25
N LYS A 245 5.71 -5.23 -15.08
CA LYS A 245 5.99 -6.06 -13.89
C LYS A 245 6.18 -5.23 -12.61
N SER A 246 6.46 -3.94 -12.72
CA SER A 246 6.75 -3.07 -11.59
C SER A 246 6.11 -1.69 -11.77
N HIS A 247 5.74 -1.06 -10.66
CA HIS A 247 5.27 0.33 -10.65
C HIS A 247 6.37 1.34 -11.01
N TYR A 248 7.65 0.95 -11.03
CA TYR A 248 8.77 1.85 -11.35
C TYR A 248 9.32 1.66 -12.76
N VAL A 249 8.54 1.03 -13.65
CA VAL A 249 8.90 0.92 -15.06
C VAL A 249 8.78 2.29 -15.72
N THR A 250 9.86 2.72 -16.37
CA THR A 250 9.96 4.03 -17.04
C THR A 250 10.39 3.83 -18.50
N PRO A 251 9.80 4.55 -19.47
CA PRO A 251 10.23 4.48 -20.87
C PRO A 251 11.72 4.83 -21.05
N ARG A 252 12.40 4.19 -22.00
CA ARG A 252 13.85 4.39 -22.23
C ARG A 252 14.22 5.85 -22.45
N GLN A 253 13.44 6.60 -23.22
CA GLN A 253 13.71 8.01 -23.49
C GLN A 253 13.70 8.85 -22.20
N VAL A 254 12.73 8.60 -21.31
CA VAL A 254 12.63 9.30 -20.03
C VAL A 254 13.84 9.01 -19.14
N VAL A 255 14.39 7.78 -19.17
CA VAL A 255 15.63 7.45 -18.46
C VAL A 255 16.82 8.24 -19.02
N LEU A 256 16.93 8.38 -20.35
CA LEU A 256 18.00 9.17 -20.99
C LEU A 256 17.89 10.66 -20.61
N ASP A 257 16.69 11.22 -20.65
CA ASP A 257 16.43 12.61 -20.27
C ASP A 257 16.74 12.84 -18.77
N ALA A 258 16.39 11.86 -17.91
CA ALA A 258 16.72 11.87 -16.50
C ALA A 258 18.24 11.84 -16.26
N VAL A 259 19.01 11.06 -17.02
CA VAL A 259 20.48 11.01 -16.91
C VAL A 259 21.11 12.38 -17.14
N GLU A 260 20.61 13.17 -18.10
CA GLU A 260 21.10 14.52 -18.36
C GLU A 260 20.85 15.46 -17.17
N THR A 261 19.63 15.45 -16.64
CA THR A 261 19.22 16.29 -15.50
C THR A 261 19.89 15.90 -14.18
N ILE A 262 20.11 14.61 -13.94
CA ILE A 262 20.88 14.10 -12.80
C ILE A 262 22.35 14.52 -12.92
N SER A 263 22.93 14.44 -14.12
CA SER A 263 24.33 14.84 -14.36
C SER A 263 24.53 16.35 -14.11
N ALA A 264 23.55 17.17 -14.48
CA ALA A 264 23.55 18.60 -14.20
C ALA A 264 23.49 18.88 -12.69
N GLU A 265 22.56 18.25 -11.95
CA GLU A 265 22.46 18.39 -10.49
C GLU A 265 23.73 17.90 -9.77
N LEU A 266 24.31 16.79 -10.23
CA LEU A 266 25.57 16.27 -9.70
C LEU A 266 26.69 17.30 -9.84
N LYS A 267 26.83 17.91 -11.01
CA LYS A 267 27.88 18.92 -11.25
C LYS A 267 27.75 20.10 -10.29
N GLU A 268 26.55 20.68 -10.18
CA GLU A 268 26.26 21.80 -9.27
C GLU A 268 26.57 21.41 -7.81
N ARG A 269 26.12 20.22 -7.40
CA ARG A 269 26.31 19.75 -6.02
C ARG A 269 27.79 19.50 -5.70
N LEU A 270 28.57 19.00 -6.64
CA LEU A 270 30.00 18.78 -6.45
C LEU A 270 30.79 20.09 -6.36
N GLU A 271 30.44 21.09 -7.16
CA GLU A 271 31.02 22.45 -7.06
C GLU A 271 30.78 23.02 -5.65
N LEU A 272 29.54 23.00 -5.17
CA LEU A 272 29.18 23.45 -3.83
C LEU A 272 29.95 22.72 -2.71
N LEU A 273 30.04 21.39 -2.78
CA LEU A 273 30.76 20.60 -1.76
C LEU A 273 32.26 20.89 -1.76
N ARG A 274 32.87 21.08 -2.94
CA ARG A 274 34.30 21.41 -3.08
C ARG A 274 34.61 22.80 -2.56
N ASP A 275 33.75 23.78 -2.85
CA ASP A 275 33.86 25.16 -2.34
C ASP A 275 33.77 25.21 -0.81
N GLN A 276 32.96 24.32 -0.22
CA GLN A 276 32.85 24.15 1.23
C GLN A 276 33.96 23.28 1.86
N GLN A 277 34.98 22.88 1.09
CA GLN A 277 36.05 21.96 1.51
C GLN A 277 35.56 20.58 2.01
N ARG A 278 34.38 20.14 1.56
CA ARG A 278 33.77 18.85 1.90
C ARG A 278 34.17 17.77 0.90
N LEU A 279 35.47 17.50 0.84
CA LEU A 279 36.09 16.72 -0.23
C LEU A 279 35.70 15.24 -0.19
N VAL A 280 35.52 14.66 1.01
CA VAL A 280 35.13 13.25 1.19
C VAL A 280 33.70 13.04 0.71
N GLU A 281 32.79 13.93 1.08
CA GLU A 281 31.40 13.90 0.63
C GLU A 281 31.28 14.10 -0.87
N ALA A 282 32.07 15.00 -1.45
CA ALA A 282 32.12 15.19 -2.91
C ALA A 282 32.59 13.93 -3.63
N GLN A 283 33.69 13.32 -3.17
CA GLN A 283 34.22 12.08 -3.77
C GLN A 283 33.20 10.93 -3.68
N ARG A 284 32.57 10.75 -2.52
CA ARG A 284 31.55 9.73 -2.28
C ARG A 284 30.35 9.90 -3.21
N LEU A 285 29.84 11.13 -3.31
CA LEU A 285 28.69 11.46 -4.14
C LEU A 285 29.00 11.24 -5.62
N GLU A 286 30.19 11.66 -6.07
CA GLU A 286 30.63 11.51 -7.46
C GLU A 286 30.73 10.05 -7.87
N GLN A 287 31.42 9.22 -7.08
CA GLN A 287 31.60 7.80 -7.38
C GLN A 287 30.26 7.07 -7.49
N ARG A 288 29.40 7.24 -6.50
CA ARG A 288 28.10 6.56 -6.46
C ARG A 288 27.18 7.02 -7.59
N THR A 289 27.06 8.32 -7.80
CA THR A 289 26.13 8.84 -8.80
C THR A 289 26.57 8.48 -10.21
N ARG A 290 27.88 8.51 -10.51
CA ARG A 290 28.39 8.09 -11.83
C ARG A 290 28.13 6.61 -12.11
N TYR A 291 28.35 5.75 -11.11
CA TYR A 291 28.01 4.33 -11.22
C TYR A 291 26.52 4.12 -11.50
N ASP A 292 25.64 4.79 -10.73
CA ASP A 292 24.19 4.69 -10.93
C ASP A 292 23.79 5.17 -12.35
N LEU A 293 24.40 6.24 -12.86
CA LEU A 293 24.18 6.76 -14.22
C LEU A 293 24.65 5.78 -15.32
N GLU A 294 25.81 5.15 -15.16
CA GLU A 294 26.30 4.12 -16.09
C GLU A 294 25.32 2.93 -16.15
N MET A 295 24.83 2.48 -14.99
CA MET A 295 23.83 1.41 -14.91
C MET A 295 22.51 1.79 -15.60
N MET A 296 22.05 3.04 -15.42
CA MET A 296 20.86 3.55 -16.12
C MET A 296 21.02 3.56 -17.65
N LEU A 297 22.20 3.94 -18.17
CA LEU A 297 22.46 3.99 -19.61
C LEU A 297 22.50 2.59 -20.25
N GLU A 298 23.17 1.65 -19.58
CA GLU A 298 23.37 0.29 -20.08
C GLU A 298 22.12 -0.59 -19.89
N LEU A 299 21.56 -0.61 -18.67
CA LEU A 299 20.47 -1.52 -18.31
C LEU A 299 19.09 -0.88 -18.30
N GLY A 300 19.00 0.46 -18.35
CA GLY A 300 17.73 1.18 -18.18
C GLY A 300 17.26 1.28 -16.72
N TYR A 301 18.03 0.76 -15.77
CA TYR A 301 17.74 0.88 -14.33
C TYR A 301 19.01 0.79 -13.48
N CYS A 302 18.93 1.21 -12.20
CA CYS A 302 19.98 1.02 -11.21
C CYS A 302 19.38 0.59 -9.85
N ASN A 303 20.23 0.10 -8.95
CA ASN A 303 19.79 -0.18 -7.58
C ASN A 303 19.52 1.13 -6.83
N GLY A 304 18.35 1.25 -6.21
CA GLY A 304 17.96 2.49 -5.55
C GLY A 304 17.48 3.57 -6.53
N ILE A 305 17.01 3.19 -7.73
CA ILE A 305 16.49 4.08 -8.77
C ILE A 305 15.41 5.04 -8.24
N GLU A 306 14.66 4.65 -7.21
CA GLU A 306 13.66 5.49 -6.56
C GLU A 306 14.23 6.82 -6.04
N ASN A 307 15.53 6.88 -5.71
CA ASN A 307 16.19 8.12 -5.26
C ASN A 307 16.32 9.17 -6.38
N TYR A 308 16.08 8.77 -7.62
CA TYR A 308 16.08 9.63 -8.80
C TYR A 308 14.65 9.90 -9.31
N SER A 309 13.62 9.54 -8.55
CA SER A 309 12.20 9.63 -8.96
C SER A 309 11.79 11.02 -9.44
N ARG A 310 12.30 12.11 -8.84
CA ARG A 310 12.03 13.47 -9.34
C ARG A 310 12.44 13.63 -10.81
N HIS A 311 13.66 13.21 -11.14
CA HIS A 311 14.18 13.31 -12.50
C HIS A 311 13.44 12.39 -13.46
N LEU A 312 13.06 11.19 -13.01
CA LEU A 312 12.31 10.21 -13.80
C LEU A 312 10.85 10.59 -14.05
N THR A 313 10.25 11.38 -13.14
CA THR A 313 8.86 11.85 -13.29
C THR A 313 8.76 13.23 -13.94
N GLY A 314 9.88 13.95 -14.09
CA GLY A 314 9.90 15.31 -14.60
C GLY A 314 9.28 16.35 -13.66
N ARG A 315 9.04 16.00 -12.40
CA ARG A 315 8.44 16.89 -11.39
C ARG A 315 9.41 17.94 -10.89
N GLY A 316 8.87 19.05 -10.41
CA GLY A 316 9.64 20.16 -9.85
C GLY A 316 10.33 19.80 -8.53
N ALA A 317 11.37 20.56 -8.16
CA ALA A 317 12.02 20.42 -6.86
C ALA A 317 11.01 20.66 -5.72
N GLY A 318 10.99 19.77 -4.73
CA GLY A 318 10.05 19.82 -3.61
C GLY A 318 8.67 19.22 -3.89
N GLU A 319 8.33 18.87 -5.13
CA GLU A 319 7.07 18.18 -5.45
C GLU A 319 7.13 16.71 -5.03
N ALA A 320 6.01 16.18 -4.53
CA ALA A 320 5.92 14.78 -4.16
C ALA A 320 5.82 13.87 -5.41
N PRO A 321 6.31 12.62 -5.34
CA PRO A 321 6.11 11.66 -6.41
C PRO A 321 4.61 11.28 -6.54
N PRO A 322 4.19 10.71 -7.69
CA PRO A 322 2.89 10.07 -7.80
C PRO A 322 2.70 8.99 -6.73
N THR A 323 1.49 8.78 -6.27
CA THR A 323 1.11 7.83 -5.21
C THR A 323 -0.15 7.08 -5.61
N LEU A 324 -0.67 6.18 -4.77
CA LEU A 324 -1.93 5.49 -5.07
C LEU A 324 -3.10 6.48 -5.23
N PHE A 325 -3.05 7.64 -4.56
CA PHE A 325 -4.06 8.68 -4.69
C PHE A 325 -4.13 9.27 -6.09
N ASP A 326 -3.01 9.32 -6.81
CA ASP A 326 -2.96 9.80 -8.19
C ASP A 326 -3.51 8.75 -9.20
N TYR A 327 -3.78 7.51 -8.74
CA TYR A 327 -4.45 6.45 -9.52
C TYR A 327 -5.97 6.38 -9.24
N LEU A 328 -6.47 7.10 -8.23
CA LEU A 328 -7.88 7.07 -7.87
C LEU A 328 -8.72 7.83 -8.91
N PRO A 329 -9.82 7.24 -9.42
CA PRO A 329 -10.81 8.01 -10.17
C PRO A 329 -11.37 9.18 -9.35
N GLU A 330 -11.78 10.27 -10.01
CA GLU A 330 -12.28 11.49 -9.35
C GLU A 330 -13.45 11.21 -8.38
N GLN A 331 -14.35 10.28 -8.75
CA GLN A 331 -15.48 9.90 -7.91
C GLN A 331 -15.14 8.90 -6.79
N SER A 332 -13.86 8.66 -6.47
CA SER A 332 -13.50 7.69 -5.43
C SER A 332 -13.96 8.13 -4.04
N LEU A 333 -14.11 7.18 -3.13
CA LEU A 333 -14.36 7.39 -1.70
C LEU A 333 -13.14 6.93 -0.90
N VAL A 334 -12.76 7.67 0.14
CA VAL A 334 -11.73 7.23 1.09
C VAL A 334 -12.36 6.94 2.44
N VAL A 335 -12.07 5.78 3.00
CA VAL A 335 -12.47 5.39 4.36
C VAL A 335 -11.21 5.24 5.21
N LEU A 336 -11.14 5.94 6.32
CA LEU A 336 -10.02 5.85 7.26
C LEU A 336 -10.47 5.06 8.50
N ASP A 337 -10.09 3.79 8.57
CA ASP A 337 -10.37 2.96 9.74
C ASP A 337 -9.37 3.25 10.87
N GLU A 338 -9.88 3.24 12.09
CA GLU A 338 -9.20 3.74 13.28
C GLU A 338 -8.53 5.10 13.03
N SER A 339 -9.33 6.06 12.54
CA SER A 339 -8.87 7.39 12.08
C SER A 339 -8.00 8.12 13.10
N HIS A 340 -8.29 7.93 14.39
CA HIS A 340 -7.56 8.53 15.50
C HIS A 340 -6.08 8.10 15.58
N VAL A 341 -5.74 6.95 14.97
CA VAL A 341 -4.37 6.47 14.77
C VAL A 341 -3.88 6.81 13.36
N MET A 342 -4.72 6.55 12.36
CA MET A 342 -4.36 6.68 10.95
C MET A 342 -3.98 8.11 10.56
N VAL A 343 -4.75 9.11 10.98
CA VAL A 343 -4.52 10.53 10.66
C VAL A 343 -3.16 11.02 11.19
N PRO A 344 -2.81 10.84 12.49
CA PRO A 344 -1.47 11.17 12.97
C PRO A 344 -0.34 10.41 12.25
N GLN A 345 -0.58 9.14 11.90
CA GLN A 345 0.41 8.30 11.22
C GLN A 345 0.74 8.86 9.83
N LEU A 346 -0.27 9.27 9.05
CA LEU A 346 -0.08 9.90 7.73
C LEU A 346 0.86 11.11 7.83
N GLY A 347 0.64 12.00 8.80
CA GLY A 347 1.49 13.18 9.00
C GLY A 347 2.91 12.87 9.51
N ALA A 348 3.13 11.72 10.14
CA ALA A 348 4.42 11.32 10.68
C ALA A 348 5.36 10.72 9.61
N MET A 349 4.82 10.08 8.57
CA MET A 349 5.61 9.35 7.57
C MET A 349 6.63 10.24 6.87
N TYR A 350 6.23 11.44 6.42
CA TYR A 350 7.14 12.41 5.79
C TYR A 350 8.26 12.87 6.73
N LYS A 351 7.93 13.18 8.00
CA LYS A 351 8.91 13.71 8.96
C LYS A 351 10.02 12.69 9.25
N GLY A 352 9.66 11.42 9.41
CA GLY A 352 10.62 10.34 9.61
C GLY A 352 11.50 10.09 8.38
N ASP A 353 10.89 10.07 7.19
CA ASP A 353 11.64 9.88 5.93
C ASP A 353 12.64 11.02 5.67
N ARG A 354 12.18 12.26 5.85
CA ARG A 354 12.99 13.47 5.67
C ARG A 354 14.20 13.49 6.59
N SER A 355 14.00 13.25 7.89
CA SER A 355 15.10 13.26 8.88
C SER A 355 16.19 12.24 8.54
N ARG A 356 15.81 11.05 8.06
CA ARG A 356 16.78 10.03 7.63
C ARG A 356 17.56 10.46 6.38
N LYS A 357 16.87 10.98 5.37
CA LYS A 357 17.49 11.34 4.08
C LYS A 357 18.32 12.60 4.13
N GLU A 358 18.01 13.54 5.03
CA GLU A 358 18.82 14.75 5.23
C GLU A 358 20.26 14.41 5.61
N ASN A 359 20.48 13.39 6.44
CA ASN A 359 21.83 12.93 6.75
C ASN A 359 22.53 12.37 5.49
N LEU A 360 21.85 11.54 4.70
CA LEU A 360 22.43 10.98 3.47
C LEU A 360 22.86 12.08 2.48
N VAL A 361 22.03 13.10 2.28
CA VAL A 361 22.34 14.23 1.39
C VAL A 361 23.41 15.13 1.96
N THR A 362 23.35 15.39 3.26
CA THR A 362 24.34 16.22 3.96
C THR A 362 25.70 15.58 3.79
N TYR A 363 25.85 14.27 4.05
CA TYR A 363 27.13 13.57 4.02
C TYR A 363 27.46 12.96 2.64
N GLY A 364 26.86 13.43 1.54
CA GLY A 364 27.27 13.06 0.18
C GLY A 364 27.00 11.61 -0.23
N PHE A 365 26.06 10.92 0.42
CA PHE A 365 25.60 9.59 -0.02
C PHE A 365 24.54 9.66 -1.13
N ARG A 366 23.76 10.75 -1.18
CA ARG A 366 22.71 10.97 -2.18
C ARG A 366 22.66 12.44 -2.62
N LEU A 367 22.13 12.68 -3.82
CA LEU A 367 21.83 14.01 -4.33
C LEU A 367 20.69 14.67 -3.55
N PRO A 368 20.57 16.03 -3.56
CA PRO A 368 19.44 16.73 -2.97
C PRO A 368 18.08 16.26 -3.47
N SER A 369 17.96 15.92 -4.76
CA SER A 369 16.77 15.29 -5.37
C SER A 369 16.26 14.03 -4.66
N ALA A 370 17.12 13.29 -3.95
CA ALA A 370 16.68 12.11 -3.23
C ALA A 370 15.69 12.42 -2.10
N LEU A 371 15.66 13.67 -1.62
CA LEU A 371 14.69 14.17 -0.64
C LEU A 371 13.28 14.34 -1.24
N ASP A 372 13.18 14.46 -2.56
CA ASP A 372 11.92 14.59 -3.28
C ASP A 372 11.30 13.21 -3.56
N ASN A 373 12.07 12.12 -3.45
CA ASN A 373 11.51 10.77 -3.30
C ASN A 373 10.98 10.61 -1.88
N ARG A 374 9.71 10.84 -1.61
CA ARG A 374 9.19 10.84 -0.23
C ARG A 374 7.71 10.49 -0.20
N PRO A 375 7.17 10.06 0.94
CA PRO A 375 5.72 10.03 1.08
C PRO A 375 5.14 11.45 1.03
N LEU A 376 3.83 11.55 0.78
CA LEU A 376 3.11 12.81 0.84
C LEU A 376 3.29 13.49 2.20
N LYS A 377 3.40 14.81 2.19
CA LYS A 377 3.13 15.64 3.37
C LYS A 377 1.64 15.54 3.72
N PHE A 378 1.29 15.90 4.95
CA PHE A 378 -0.09 15.82 5.40
C PHE A 378 -1.02 16.71 4.54
N GLU A 379 -0.58 17.91 4.23
CA GLU A 379 -1.33 18.89 3.42
C GLU A 379 -1.44 18.45 1.96
N GLU A 380 -0.43 17.73 1.46
CA GLU A 380 -0.42 17.16 0.11
C GLU A 380 -1.37 15.97 -0.02
N TRP A 381 -1.49 15.15 1.03
CA TRP A 381 -2.47 14.08 1.11
C TRP A 381 -3.88 14.65 1.20
N GLU A 382 -4.10 15.62 2.09
CA GLU A 382 -5.40 16.25 2.27
C GLU A 382 -5.94 16.92 1.00
N ALA A 383 -5.06 17.55 0.22
CA ALA A 383 -5.43 18.16 -1.07
C ALA A 383 -5.77 17.14 -2.17
N ARG A 384 -5.30 15.89 -2.05
CA ARG A 384 -5.54 14.80 -3.02
C ARG A 384 -6.67 13.87 -2.60
N ALA A 385 -6.97 13.80 -1.31
CA ALA A 385 -8.01 12.92 -0.80
C ALA A 385 -9.38 13.39 -1.32
N PRO A 386 -10.18 12.50 -1.95
CA PRO A 386 -11.56 12.80 -2.31
C PRO A 386 -12.45 12.85 -1.06
N GLN A 387 -13.78 12.69 -1.20
CA GLN A 387 -14.65 12.60 -0.02
C GLN A 387 -14.19 11.50 0.94
N MET A 388 -14.23 11.79 2.24
CA MET A 388 -13.70 10.93 3.30
C MET A 388 -14.77 10.52 4.31
N ILE A 389 -14.67 9.28 4.79
CA ILE A 389 -15.36 8.81 6.00
C ILE A 389 -14.31 8.40 7.03
N PHE A 390 -14.29 9.09 8.17
CA PHE A 390 -13.48 8.71 9.33
C PHE A 390 -14.24 7.70 10.18
N CYS A 391 -13.67 6.52 10.43
CA CYS A 391 -14.24 5.51 11.31
C CYS A 391 -13.39 5.41 12.58
N SER A 392 -13.99 5.67 13.74
CA SER A 392 -13.28 5.57 15.02
C SER A 392 -14.24 5.42 16.18
N ALA A 393 -13.86 4.67 17.22
CA ALA A 393 -14.58 4.71 18.50
C ALA A 393 -14.25 5.98 19.30
N THR A 394 -13.13 6.64 18.98
CA THR A 394 -12.55 7.78 19.71
C THR A 394 -12.04 8.84 18.73
N PRO A 395 -12.91 9.45 17.90
CA PRO A 395 -12.49 10.46 16.92
C PRO A 395 -11.75 11.62 17.60
N ARG A 396 -10.69 12.11 16.96
CA ARG A 396 -9.84 13.19 17.46
C ARG A 396 -10.26 14.55 16.87
N PRO A 397 -9.67 15.67 17.36
CA PRO A 397 -10.08 17.01 16.93
C PRO A 397 -10.04 17.23 15.41
N TYR A 398 -9.10 16.60 14.68
CA TYR A 398 -9.00 16.75 13.23
C TYR A 398 -10.26 16.22 12.52
N GLU A 399 -10.71 15.01 12.87
CA GLU A 399 -11.89 14.39 12.28
C GLU A 399 -13.16 15.19 12.57
N LEU A 400 -13.29 15.67 13.81
CA LEU A 400 -14.40 16.50 14.25
C LEU A 400 -14.43 17.85 13.52
N GLU A 401 -13.28 18.52 13.39
CA GLU A 401 -13.17 19.79 12.65
C GLU A 401 -13.52 19.60 11.17
N ARG A 402 -12.99 18.55 10.53
CA ARG A 402 -13.27 18.25 9.12
C ARG A 402 -14.72 17.87 8.85
N SER A 403 -15.40 17.28 9.83
CA SER A 403 -16.81 16.91 9.73
C SER A 403 -17.77 18.02 10.18
N GLY A 404 -17.26 19.24 10.44
CA GLY A 404 -18.08 20.36 10.92
C GLY A 404 -18.68 20.15 12.32
N GLY A 405 -18.14 19.21 13.09
CA GLY A 405 -18.64 18.78 14.39
C GLY A 405 -19.82 17.79 14.33
N ASP A 406 -20.33 17.44 13.15
CA ASP A 406 -21.39 16.44 13.02
C ASP A 406 -20.83 15.02 13.11
N ILE A 407 -21.41 14.22 13.99
CA ILE A 407 -21.00 12.85 14.26
C ILE A 407 -22.20 11.93 13.99
N ILE A 408 -21.92 10.84 13.30
CA ILE A 408 -22.86 9.75 13.08
C ILE A 408 -22.52 8.66 14.09
N GLU A 409 -23.36 8.50 15.11
CA GLU A 409 -23.12 7.55 16.20
C GLU A 409 -23.60 6.14 15.83
N GLN A 410 -22.80 5.14 16.19
CA GLN A 410 -23.12 3.72 16.07
C GLN A 410 -22.63 2.98 17.31
N VAL A 411 -23.41 3.09 18.39
CA VAL A 411 -23.06 2.62 19.74
C VAL A 411 -23.78 1.32 20.10
N VAL A 412 -24.97 1.07 19.53
CA VAL A 412 -25.75 -0.14 19.77
C VAL A 412 -25.19 -1.29 18.94
N ARG A 413 -24.64 -2.30 19.64
CA ARG A 413 -24.16 -3.54 19.01
C ARG A 413 -25.35 -4.39 18.54
N PRO A 414 -25.29 -5.01 17.34
CA PRO A 414 -26.34 -5.91 16.86
C PRO A 414 -26.65 -7.07 17.82
N THR A 415 -25.66 -7.52 18.59
CA THR A 415 -25.80 -8.59 19.59
C THR A 415 -26.47 -8.14 20.89
N GLY A 416 -26.69 -6.84 21.10
CA GLY A 416 -27.18 -6.28 22.36
C GLY A 416 -26.13 -6.24 23.48
N LEU A 417 -24.86 -6.53 23.19
CA LEU A 417 -23.78 -6.44 24.17
C LEU A 417 -23.57 -4.99 24.64
N VAL A 418 -23.62 -4.80 25.96
CA VAL A 418 -23.39 -3.50 26.61
C VAL A 418 -21.91 -3.29 26.94
N ASP A 419 -21.52 -2.03 27.10
CA ASP A 419 -20.17 -1.70 27.58
C ASP A 419 -19.97 -2.20 29.02
N PRO A 420 -18.74 -2.62 29.36
CA PRO A 420 -18.45 -3.15 30.69
C PRO A 420 -18.54 -2.06 31.78
N ALA A 421 -18.97 -2.46 32.97
CA ALA A 421 -18.92 -1.59 34.14
C ALA A 421 -17.47 -1.28 34.53
N VAL A 422 -17.19 -0.04 34.91
CA VAL A 422 -15.86 0.43 35.32
C VAL A 422 -15.82 0.61 36.84
N GLU A 423 -14.82 0.04 37.50
CA GLU A 423 -14.56 0.18 38.92
C GLU A 423 -13.16 0.76 39.14
N VAL A 424 -13.03 1.72 40.07
CA VAL A 424 -11.75 2.34 40.44
C VAL A 424 -11.39 1.90 41.86
N ARG A 425 -10.23 1.22 42.02
CA ARG A 425 -9.73 0.69 43.29
C ARG A 425 -8.41 1.36 43.71
N PRO A 426 -8.08 1.45 45.01
CA PRO A 426 -6.81 1.99 45.50
C PRO A 426 -5.58 1.16 45.07
N VAL A 427 -4.41 1.81 44.98
CA VAL A 427 -3.16 1.19 44.52
C VAL A 427 -2.51 0.25 45.55
N GLY A 428 -2.78 0.43 46.85
CA GLY A 428 -2.06 -0.22 47.95
C GLY A 428 -1.93 -1.74 47.81
N ASP A 429 -3.06 -2.44 47.71
CA ASP A 429 -3.13 -3.90 47.64
C ASP A 429 -3.52 -4.38 46.23
N GLN A 430 -3.21 -3.59 45.18
CA GLN A 430 -3.73 -3.81 43.82
C GLN A 430 -3.37 -5.17 43.22
N VAL A 431 -2.21 -5.75 43.57
CA VAL A 431 -1.76 -7.03 43.01
C VAL A 431 -2.49 -8.19 43.66
N ASP A 432 -2.69 -8.14 44.97
CA ASP A 432 -3.45 -9.15 45.72
C ASP A 432 -4.94 -9.10 45.34
N ASP A 433 -5.49 -7.89 45.19
CA ASP A 433 -6.85 -7.67 44.69
C ASP A 433 -7.03 -8.24 43.29
N LEU A 434 -6.09 -7.94 42.37
CA LEU A 434 -6.08 -8.50 41.02
C LEU A 434 -6.01 -10.04 41.04
N LEU A 435 -5.15 -10.63 41.87
CA LEU A 435 -5.02 -12.09 41.98
C LEU A 435 -6.33 -12.75 42.48
N SER A 436 -7.01 -12.09 43.42
CA SER A 436 -8.35 -12.49 43.89
C SER A 436 -9.38 -12.43 42.77
N GLU A 437 -9.44 -11.35 42.00
CA GLU A 437 -10.36 -11.21 40.86
C GLU A 437 -10.07 -12.21 39.74
N ILE A 438 -8.79 -12.47 39.42
CA ILE A 438 -8.38 -13.51 38.47
C ILE A 438 -8.92 -14.87 38.91
N SER A 439 -8.78 -15.21 40.19
CA SER A 439 -9.25 -16.49 40.73
C SER A 439 -10.78 -16.63 40.60
N LYS A 440 -11.54 -15.57 40.89
CA LYS A 440 -13.00 -15.56 40.74
C LYS A 440 -13.43 -15.75 39.28
N ARG A 441 -12.79 -15.04 38.34
CA ARG A 441 -13.13 -15.08 36.91
C ARG A 441 -12.74 -16.40 36.26
N THR A 442 -11.56 -16.93 36.60
CA THR A 442 -11.12 -18.23 36.07
C THR A 442 -11.98 -19.40 36.55
N ALA A 443 -12.55 -19.33 37.76
CA ALA A 443 -13.52 -20.32 38.24
C ALA A 443 -14.81 -20.35 37.41
N LEU A 444 -15.18 -19.24 36.75
CA LEU A 444 -16.31 -19.15 35.83
C LEU A 444 -15.93 -19.52 34.38
N GLY A 445 -14.66 -19.82 34.12
CA GLY A 445 -14.16 -20.12 32.79
C GLY A 445 -13.80 -18.89 31.94
N ASP A 446 -13.85 -17.68 32.52
CA ASP A 446 -13.53 -16.43 31.83
C ASP A 446 -12.02 -16.25 31.58
N ARG A 447 -11.66 -15.18 30.85
CA ARG A 447 -10.27 -14.74 30.61
C ARG A 447 -10.12 -13.29 31.07
N ILE A 448 -8.89 -12.92 31.41
CA ILE A 448 -8.55 -11.60 31.95
C ILE A 448 -7.41 -11.01 31.10
N LEU A 449 -7.50 -9.71 30.81
CA LEU A 449 -6.43 -8.93 30.21
C LEU A 449 -5.96 -7.89 31.23
N VAL A 450 -4.64 -7.74 31.38
CA VAL A 450 -4.02 -6.79 32.28
C VAL A 450 -3.01 -5.95 31.50
N THR A 451 -3.09 -4.64 31.64
CA THR A 451 -2.19 -3.69 30.98
C THR A 451 -1.28 -3.03 32.01
N THR A 452 0.03 -3.04 31.77
CA THR A 452 1.04 -2.38 32.61
C THR A 452 1.74 -1.26 31.84
N LEU A 453 2.36 -0.32 32.56
CA LEU A 453 3.05 0.83 31.94
C LEU A 453 4.40 0.50 31.28
N THR A 454 5.08 -0.56 31.73
CA THR A 454 6.41 -0.92 31.22
C THR A 454 6.53 -2.40 30.96
N LYS A 455 7.40 -2.79 30.02
CA LYS A 455 7.73 -4.19 29.73
C LYS A 455 8.19 -4.93 30.98
N ARG A 456 9.07 -4.32 31.78
CA ARG A 456 9.56 -4.92 33.03
C ARG A 456 8.45 -5.16 34.06
N MET A 457 7.46 -4.27 34.14
CA MET A 457 6.29 -4.48 35.00
C MET A 457 5.45 -5.67 34.53
N ALA A 458 5.21 -5.80 33.22
CA ALA A 458 4.51 -6.94 32.65
C ALA A 458 5.25 -8.27 32.92
N GLU A 459 6.57 -8.29 32.73
CA GLU A 459 7.42 -9.45 33.01
C GLU A 459 7.34 -9.84 34.49
N ASN A 460 7.61 -8.90 35.40
CA ASN A 460 7.58 -9.14 36.83
C ASN A 460 6.18 -9.59 37.32
N LEU A 461 5.11 -8.97 36.82
CA LEU A 461 3.74 -9.35 37.20
C LEU A 461 3.39 -10.75 36.67
N THR A 462 3.85 -11.09 35.47
CA THR A 462 3.65 -12.42 34.88
C THR A 462 4.36 -13.49 35.70
N GLU A 463 5.61 -13.26 36.09
CA GLU A 463 6.36 -14.16 36.98
C GLU A 463 5.65 -14.34 38.32
N TYR A 464 5.28 -13.24 38.98
CA TYR A 464 4.56 -13.28 40.25
C TYR A 464 3.24 -14.06 40.16
N LEU A 465 2.42 -13.80 39.13
CA LEU A 465 1.16 -14.52 38.93
C LEU A 465 1.38 -16.01 38.64
N ALA A 466 2.42 -16.35 37.87
CA ALA A 466 2.78 -17.74 37.58
C ALA A 466 3.23 -18.49 38.84
N ASP A 467 4.04 -17.86 39.70
CA ASP A 467 4.47 -18.42 40.98
C ASP A 467 3.28 -18.70 41.93
N HIS A 468 2.21 -17.93 41.79
CA HIS A 468 0.95 -18.13 42.51
C HIS A 468 -0.04 -19.06 41.77
N GLY A 469 0.42 -19.80 40.76
CA GLY A 469 -0.34 -20.84 40.08
C GLY A 469 -1.31 -20.34 39.00
N VAL A 470 -1.25 -19.07 38.61
CA VAL A 470 -2.07 -18.54 37.51
C VAL A 470 -1.47 -18.95 36.17
N ARG A 471 -2.32 -19.44 35.26
CA ARG A 471 -1.93 -19.67 33.86
C ARG A 471 -1.89 -18.34 33.12
N VAL A 472 -0.73 -17.72 33.07
CA VAL A 472 -0.50 -16.37 32.51
C VAL A 472 0.59 -16.38 31.44
N ARG A 473 0.53 -15.41 30.53
CA ARG A 473 1.56 -15.15 29.52
C ARG A 473 1.59 -13.66 29.21
N TYR A 474 2.78 -13.05 29.18
CA TYR A 474 2.95 -11.71 28.62
C TYR A 474 3.07 -11.81 27.09
N LEU A 475 2.50 -10.82 26.39
CA LEU A 475 2.53 -10.72 24.93
C LEU A 475 3.68 -9.84 24.46
#